data_AF-A0A449B3I6-F1
#
_entry.id   AF-A0A449B3I6-F1
#
_cell.length_a   1.000
_cell.length_b   1.000
_cell.length_c   1.000
_cell.angle_alpha   90.00
_cell.angle_beta   90.00
_cell.angle_gamma   90.00
#
_symmetry.space_group_name_H-M   'P 1'
#
loop_
_entity.id
_entity.type
_entity.pdbx_description
1 polymer ?
#
loop_
_entity_poly.entity_id
_entity_poly.type
_entity_poly.pdbx_seq_one_letter_code
_entity_poly.pdbx_strand_id
1 'polypeptide(L)'
;MKKIIFSRHGIRYPFFTKERSIKAFNKDLMQWEYKNPELVLLTEKCERAEFAFGQFLRNYLNLSGRESFIAKANSTYRTFETAQLLSLGLFPHIKNNVIVSDENLKSEDPYFSLNYTDKKYINSNILADIDLKNKELYSLVEERFNLEKGILLNKKTEFNIIEGLERNYPTGPLGICSTFSDLLQVKYFLNFDTDKIIPNSKNFLNDLKIISKAKDQIIDLVYANKKLLEESEKNVIKLLKNEFNNDKELTLLVGHDTNIASILSYLEIELDSNRDVIEKYPIGSKLIFNIRDNKTFDLEYTYFKYEDIRNNKFDNPVILSLGKNLKL
;
A
#
# COMPACT_ATOMS: atom_id res chain seq x y z
N MET A 1 16.46 -17.98 -15.02
CA MET A 1 16.80 -16.94 -14.01
C MET A 1 15.56 -16.66 -13.20
N LYS A 2 15.62 -16.88 -11.89
CA LYS A 2 14.47 -16.80 -11.00
C LYS A 2 14.02 -15.36 -10.76
N LYS A 3 12.71 -15.14 -10.71
CA LYS A 3 12.12 -13.83 -10.46
C LYS A 3 11.07 -13.90 -9.35
N ILE A 4 11.01 -12.85 -8.53
CA ILE A 4 9.90 -12.64 -7.60
C ILE A 4 9.30 -11.28 -7.87
N ILE A 5 7.98 -11.21 -7.98
CA ILE A 5 7.21 -9.97 -8.06
C ILE A 5 6.47 -9.84 -6.74
N PHE A 6 6.77 -8.81 -5.95
CA PHE A 6 5.98 -8.45 -4.78
C PHE A 6 5.10 -7.26 -5.13
N SER A 7 3.78 -7.47 -5.17
CA SER A 7 2.78 -6.45 -5.51
C SER A 7 2.08 -5.94 -4.26
N ARG A 8 1.86 -4.64 -4.17
CA ARG A 8 0.73 -4.08 -3.42
C ARG A 8 -0.56 -4.45 -4.16
N HIS A 9 -1.65 -4.65 -3.44
CA HIS A 9 -2.99 -4.72 -4.06
C HIS A 9 -3.31 -3.48 -4.90
N GLY A 10 -4.23 -3.62 -5.86
CA GLY A 10 -4.67 -2.50 -6.68
C GLY A 10 -5.72 -1.61 -6.01
N ILE A 11 -6.45 -0.82 -6.82
CA ILE A 11 -7.40 0.20 -6.37
C ILE A 11 -8.63 -0.45 -5.73
N ARG A 12 -8.84 -0.14 -4.45
CA ARG A 12 -9.96 -0.64 -3.65
C ARG A 12 -10.83 0.49 -3.13
N TYR A 13 -12.05 0.14 -2.72
CA TYR A 13 -12.87 1.04 -1.92
C TYR A 13 -12.17 1.39 -0.58
N PRO A 14 -12.42 2.57 0.00
CA PRO A 14 -11.70 3.06 1.18
C PRO A 14 -12.10 2.30 2.46
N PHE A 15 -11.20 2.26 3.46
CA PHE A 15 -11.57 1.85 4.83
C PHE A 15 -12.28 2.96 5.62
N PHE A 16 -12.33 4.16 5.05
CA PHE A 16 -12.91 5.34 5.66
C PHE A 16 -14.41 5.35 5.43
N THR A 17 -15.18 5.29 6.51
CA THR A 17 -16.65 5.20 6.47
C THR A 17 -17.31 6.51 6.90
N LYS A 18 -18.60 6.64 6.64
CA LYS A 18 -19.43 7.77 7.07
C LYS A 18 -19.41 7.93 8.59
N GLU A 19 -19.51 6.82 9.32
CA GLU A 19 -19.48 6.81 10.79
C GLU A 19 -18.12 7.30 11.30
N ARG A 20 -17.03 6.86 10.68
CA ARG A 20 -15.68 7.37 10.99
C ARG A 20 -15.56 8.86 10.70
N SER A 21 -16.11 9.33 9.58
CA SER A 21 -16.13 10.75 9.22
C SER A 21 -16.87 11.58 10.26
N ILE A 22 -18.09 11.20 10.61
CA ILE A 22 -18.91 11.93 11.59
C ILE A 22 -18.22 11.92 12.95
N LYS A 23 -17.68 10.78 13.39
CA LYS A 23 -16.95 10.67 14.66
C LYS A 23 -15.69 11.54 14.70
N ALA A 24 -14.96 11.64 13.58
CA ALA A 24 -13.71 12.38 13.50
C ALA A 24 -13.93 13.90 13.36
N PHE A 25 -14.90 14.30 12.53
CA PHE A 25 -15.03 15.65 12.01
C PHE A 25 -16.38 16.33 12.33
N ASN A 26 -17.28 15.64 13.04
CA ASN A 26 -18.68 16.07 13.24
C ASN A 26 -19.41 16.37 11.91
N LYS A 27 -18.95 15.75 10.82
CA LYS A 27 -19.43 16.00 9.45
C LYS A 27 -19.22 14.77 8.58
N ASP A 28 -20.17 14.51 7.69
CA ASP A 28 -20.02 13.50 6.63
C ASP A 28 -19.21 14.09 5.46
N LEU A 29 -17.91 13.79 5.46
CA LEU A 29 -16.97 14.10 4.38
C LEU A 29 -16.81 12.93 3.40
N MET A 30 -17.37 11.76 3.74
CA MET A 30 -17.33 10.61 2.86
C MET A 30 -18.14 10.91 1.61
N GLN A 31 -19.36 11.44 1.77
CA GLN A 31 -20.25 11.86 0.66
C GLN A 31 -20.25 10.86 -0.52
N TRP A 32 -20.21 9.57 -0.19
CA TRP A 32 -20.04 8.50 -1.16
C TRP A 32 -20.64 7.23 -0.56
N GLU A 33 -21.59 6.64 -1.28
CA GLU A 33 -22.18 5.36 -0.95
C GLU A 33 -21.69 4.32 -1.96
N TYR A 34 -21.29 3.15 -1.47
CA TYR A 34 -20.93 2.00 -2.29
C TYR A 34 -21.29 0.71 -1.56
N LYS A 35 -21.36 -0.39 -2.33
CA LYS A 35 -21.82 -1.69 -1.83
C LYS A 35 -20.73 -2.37 -1.00
N ASN A 36 -21.14 -3.07 0.05
CA ASN A 36 -20.31 -3.92 0.91
C ASN A 36 -19.05 -3.21 1.46
N PRO A 37 -19.20 -2.07 2.15
CA PRO A 37 -18.07 -1.30 2.68
C PRO A 37 -17.14 -2.07 3.61
N GLU A 38 -17.65 -3.13 4.24
CA GLU A 38 -16.91 -4.04 5.11
C GLU A 38 -15.95 -4.98 4.38
N LEU A 39 -16.20 -5.31 3.11
CA LEU A 39 -15.36 -6.25 2.35
C LEU A 39 -14.16 -5.59 1.69
N VAL A 40 -14.23 -4.27 1.48
CA VAL A 40 -13.11 -3.47 0.96
C VAL A 40 -12.58 -4.06 -0.37
N LEU A 41 -13.55 -4.31 -1.27
CA LEU A 41 -13.33 -4.93 -2.57
C LEU A 41 -12.49 -4.05 -3.50
N LEU A 42 -11.94 -4.66 -4.54
CA LEU A 42 -11.37 -3.91 -5.65
C LEU A 42 -12.46 -3.12 -6.39
N THR A 43 -12.03 -2.05 -7.04
CA THR A 43 -12.88 -1.25 -7.94
C THR A 43 -12.84 -1.85 -9.35
N GLU A 44 -13.88 -1.64 -10.17
CA GLU A 44 -13.87 -2.08 -11.59
C GLU A 44 -12.68 -1.48 -12.38
N LYS A 45 -12.24 -0.29 -12.01
CA LYS A 45 -11.05 0.34 -12.60
C LYS A 45 -9.78 -0.46 -12.29
N CYS A 46 -9.68 -1.04 -11.09
CA CYS A 46 -8.58 -1.88 -10.69
C CYS A 46 -8.48 -3.15 -11.53
N GLU A 47 -9.61 -3.78 -11.87
CA GLU A 47 -9.62 -5.00 -12.66
C GLU A 47 -8.87 -4.82 -13.98
N ARG A 48 -9.18 -3.72 -14.68
CA ARG A 48 -8.49 -3.35 -15.92
C ARG A 48 -7.02 -3.00 -15.68
N ALA A 49 -6.72 -2.24 -14.63
CA ALA A 49 -5.37 -1.80 -14.32
C ALA A 49 -4.43 -2.98 -14.03
N GLU A 50 -4.81 -3.89 -13.13
CA GLU A 50 -3.96 -5.01 -12.72
C GLU A 50 -3.85 -6.09 -13.79
N PHE A 51 -4.92 -6.34 -14.57
CA PHE A 51 -4.83 -7.21 -15.73
C PHE A 51 -3.86 -6.67 -16.78
N ALA A 52 -3.96 -5.38 -17.13
CA ALA A 52 -3.03 -4.71 -18.04
C ALA A 52 -1.59 -4.70 -17.49
N PHE A 53 -1.42 -4.49 -16.18
CA PHE A 53 -0.09 -4.57 -15.54
C PHE A 53 0.50 -5.98 -15.67
N GLY A 54 -0.31 -7.03 -15.53
CA GLY A 54 0.13 -8.41 -15.75
C GLY A 54 0.62 -8.64 -17.19
N GLN A 55 -0.11 -8.12 -18.18
CA GLN A 55 0.31 -8.18 -19.59
C GLN A 55 1.60 -7.41 -19.85
N PHE A 56 1.73 -6.21 -19.28
CA PHE A 56 2.95 -5.43 -19.33
C PHE A 56 4.12 -6.22 -18.75
N LEU A 57 3.97 -6.79 -17.56
CA LEU A 57 5.03 -7.54 -16.88
C LEU A 57 5.44 -8.78 -17.67
N ARG A 58 4.50 -9.47 -18.30
CA ARG A 58 4.79 -10.61 -19.19
C ARG A 58 5.76 -10.20 -20.29
N ASN A 59 5.49 -9.08 -20.95
CA ASN A 59 6.32 -8.57 -22.04
C ASN A 59 7.65 -8.02 -21.51
N TYR A 60 7.60 -7.18 -20.47
CA TYR A 60 8.78 -6.54 -19.88
C TYR A 60 9.80 -7.55 -19.35
N LEU A 61 9.34 -8.61 -18.71
CA LEU A 61 10.19 -9.67 -18.16
C LEU A 61 10.55 -10.76 -19.18
N ASN A 62 10.11 -10.61 -20.44
CA ASN A 62 10.29 -11.57 -21.53
C ASN A 62 9.85 -13.00 -21.15
N LEU A 63 8.66 -13.14 -20.57
CA LEU A 63 8.12 -14.44 -20.15
C LEU A 63 7.59 -15.22 -21.35
N SER A 64 8.03 -16.47 -21.48
CA SER A 64 7.65 -17.40 -22.55
C SER A 64 6.23 -17.96 -22.39
N GLY A 65 5.68 -17.94 -21.18
CA GLY A 65 4.42 -18.61 -20.85
C GLY A 65 4.59 -20.06 -20.40
N ARG A 66 5.82 -20.55 -20.26
CA ARG A 66 6.15 -21.91 -19.84
C ARG A 66 6.87 -21.96 -18.49
N GLU A 67 7.08 -20.80 -17.88
CA GLU A 67 7.76 -20.68 -16.59
C GLU A 67 7.01 -21.48 -15.52
N SER A 68 7.76 -22.16 -14.65
CA SER A 68 7.16 -22.68 -13.43
C SER A 68 6.73 -21.51 -12.52
N PHE A 69 5.42 -21.34 -12.37
CA PHE A 69 4.81 -20.17 -11.74
C PHE A 69 4.05 -20.54 -10.47
N ILE A 70 4.11 -19.66 -9.47
CA ILE A 70 3.26 -19.73 -8.28
C ILE A 70 2.79 -18.32 -7.90
N ALA A 71 1.51 -18.21 -7.52
CA ALA A 71 0.93 -16.98 -6.99
C ALA A 71 0.50 -17.21 -5.53
N LYS A 72 0.91 -16.30 -4.63
CA LYS A 72 0.47 -16.26 -3.24
C LYS A 72 -0.03 -14.86 -2.91
N ALA A 73 -1.07 -14.78 -2.10
CA ALA A 73 -1.61 -13.51 -1.64
C ALA A 73 -1.80 -13.53 -0.14
N ASN A 74 -1.83 -12.35 0.48
CA ASN A 74 -2.49 -12.23 1.77
C ASN A 74 -3.96 -12.67 1.63
N SER A 75 -4.53 -13.18 2.71
CA SER A 75 -5.89 -13.72 2.81
C SER A 75 -6.93 -12.61 3.00
N THR A 76 -6.91 -11.61 2.10
CA THR A 76 -7.93 -10.55 2.01
C THR A 76 -8.49 -10.48 0.59
N TYR A 77 -9.75 -10.09 0.42
CA TYR A 77 -10.38 -9.98 -0.91
C TYR A 77 -9.53 -9.20 -1.92
N ARG A 78 -9.13 -7.97 -1.56
CA ARG A 78 -8.34 -7.09 -2.43
C ARG A 78 -6.99 -7.69 -2.89
N THR A 79 -6.30 -8.42 -2.02
CA THR A 79 -5.00 -9.03 -2.36
C THR A 79 -5.19 -10.29 -3.20
N PHE A 80 -6.20 -11.10 -2.86
CA PHE A 80 -6.55 -12.30 -3.62
C PHE A 80 -6.99 -11.96 -5.04
N GLU A 81 -7.94 -11.04 -5.21
CA GLU A 81 -8.42 -10.61 -6.53
C GLU A 81 -7.30 -9.96 -7.36
N THR A 82 -6.45 -9.14 -6.74
CA THR A 82 -5.28 -8.56 -7.45
C THR A 82 -4.35 -9.66 -7.94
N ALA A 83 -4.08 -10.69 -7.13
CA ALA A 83 -3.26 -11.82 -7.54
C ALA A 83 -3.89 -12.61 -8.68
N GLN A 84 -5.22 -12.79 -8.69
CA GLN A 84 -5.94 -13.43 -9.80
C GLN A 84 -5.80 -12.62 -11.09
N LEU A 85 -6.04 -11.31 -11.04
CA LEU A 85 -5.96 -10.41 -12.20
C LEU A 85 -4.54 -10.36 -12.79
N LEU A 86 -3.53 -10.23 -11.94
CA LEU A 86 -2.13 -10.25 -12.36
C LEU A 86 -1.74 -11.61 -12.95
N SER A 87 -2.17 -12.71 -12.33
CA SER A 87 -1.90 -14.06 -12.84
C SER A 87 -2.55 -14.28 -14.20
N LEU A 88 -3.76 -13.75 -14.41
CA LEU A 88 -4.46 -13.81 -15.70
C LEU A 88 -3.76 -12.97 -16.78
N GLY A 89 -3.26 -11.78 -16.43
CA GLY A 89 -2.49 -10.94 -17.35
C GLY A 89 -1.13 -11.54 -17.71
N LEU A 90 -0.45 -12.15 -16.74
CA LEU A 90 0.83 -12.84 -16.93
C LEU A 90 0.66 -14.11 -17.80
N PHE A 91 -0.31 -14.95 -17.46
CA PHE A 91 -0.50 -16.27 -18.07
C PHE A 91 -1.98 -16.58 -18.32
N PRO A 92 -2.58 -16.03 -19.40
CA PRO A 92 -4.02 -16.14 -19.66
C PRO A 92 -4.49 -17.59 -19.95
N HIS A 93 -3.58 -18.51 -20.27
CA HIS A 93 -3.90 -19.91 -20.57
C HIS A 93 -3.71 -20.85 -19.38
N ILE A 94 -3.12 -20.38 -18.28
CA ILE A 94 -2.83 -21.22 -17.12
C ILE A 94 -3.92 -20.98 -16.07
N LYS A 95 -4.63 -22.05 -15.69
CA LYS A 95 -5.54 -22.01 -14.54
C LYS A 95 -4.69 -21.92 -13.26
N ASN A 96 -4.42 -20.69 -12.84
CA ASN A 96 -3.60 -20.41 -11.66
C ASN A 96 -4.48 -20.36 -10.41
N ASN A 97 -4.19 -21.24 -9.46
CA ASN A 97 -4.75 -21.16 -8.12
C ASN A 97 -3.87 -20.22 -7.29
N VAL A 98 -4.44 -19.11 -6.82
CA VAL A 98 -3.76 -18.22 -5.86
C VAL A 98 -3.79 -18.89 -4.50
N ILE A 99 -2.62 -19.02 -3.87
CA ILE A 99 -2.49 -19.60 -2.54
C ILE A 99 -2.70 -18.52 -1.48
N VAL A 100 -3.58 -18.81 -0.51
CA VAL A 100 -3.87 -17.99 0.67
C VAL A 100 -3.85 -18.87 1.92
N SER A 101 -3.63 -18.28 3.09
CA SER A 101 -3.64 -19.00 4.37
C SER A 101 -5.05 -19.25 4.92
N ASP A 102 -6.01 -18.38 4.57
CA ASP A 102 -7.43 -18.50 4.93
C ASP A 102 -8.26 -18.35 3.65
N GLU A 103 -8.88 -19.45 3.22
CA GLU A 103 -9.71 -19.51 2.02
C GLU A 103 -11.00 -18.69 2.13
N ASN A 104 -11.42 -18.33 3.35
CA ASN A 104 -12.57 -17.44 3.55
C ASN A 104 -12.22 -15.96 3.36
N LEU A 105 -10.92 -15.64 3.24
CA LEU A 105 -10.39 -14.29 3.07
C LEU A 105 -10.80 -13.32 4.20
N LYS A 106 -10.91 -13.85 5.44
CA LYS A 106 -11.41 -13.12 6.61
C LYS A 106 -10.33 -12.78 7.62
N SER A 107 -9.20 -13.49 7.65
CA SER A 107 -8.08 -13.22 8.55
C SER A 107 -6.79 -13.10 7.77
N GLU A 108 -5.98 -12.10 8.11
CA GLU A 108 -4.73 -11.84 7.41
C GLU A 108 -3.68 -12.92 7.68
N ASP A 109 -2.90 -13.26 6.65
CA ASP A 109 -1.75 -14.14 6.79
C ASP A 109 -0.64 -13.42 7.59
N PRO A 110 -0.13 -13.99 8.70
CA PRO A 110 0.93 -13.41 9.50
C PRO A 110 2.22 -13.09 8.73
N TYR A 111 2.50 -13.77 7.61
CA TYR A 111 3.64 -13.43 6.74
C TYR A 111 3.47 -12.10 6.01
N PHE A 112 2.25 -11.57 5.91
CA PHE A 112 1.95 -10.28 5.31
C PHE A 112 1.61 -9.21 6.35
N SER A 113 1.76 -9.51 7.64
CA SER A 113 1.50 -8.60 8.74
C SER A 113 2.76 -8.34 9.57
N LEU A 114 2.76 -7.26 10.35
CA LEU A 114 3.84 -6.92 11.28
C LEU A 114 3.22 -6.52 12.62
N ASN A 115 3.23 -7.45 13.56
CA ASN A 115 2.50 -7.31 14.81
C ASN A 115 3.43 -6.83 15.92
N TYR A 116 3.03 -5.76 16.59
CA TYR A 116 3.75 -5.21 17.73
C TYR A 116 3.39 -5.99 18.99
N THR A 117 4.34 -6.70 19.58
CA THR A 117 4.14 -7.46 20.83
C THR A 117 4.55 -6.69 22.08
N ASP A 118 5.35 -5.63 21.94
CA ASP A 118 5.92 -4.88 23.06
C ASP A 118 6.13 -3.40 22.69
N LYS A 119 5.95 -2.50 23.66
CA LYS A 119 6.15 -1.05 23.48
C LYS A 119 7.61 -0.69 23.17
N LYS A 120 8.57 -1.56 23.43
CA LYS A 120 10.00 -1.38 23.10
C LYS A 120 10.25 -1.13 21.61
N TYR A 121 9.32 -1.51 20.74
CA TYR A 121 9.41 -1.28 19.29
C TYR A 121 8.87 0.09 18.87
N ILE A 122 8.25 0.84 19.78
CA ILE A 122 7.71 2.17 19.51
C ILE A 122 8.74 3.22 19.90
N ASN A 123 9.03 4.13 18.98
CA ASN A 123 9.85 5.30 19.29
C ASN A 123 8.98 6.46 19.80
N SER A 124 8.88 6.63 21.11
CA SER A 124 8.09 7.68 21.76
C SER A 124 8.52 9.10 21.40
N ASN A 125 9.80 9.32 21.10
CA ASN A 125 10.31 10.64 20.70
C ASN A 125 9.77 11.03 19.31
N ILE A 126 9.66 10.08 18.38
CA ILE A 126 9.08 10.33 17.06
C ILE A 126 7.59 10.70 17.20
N LEU A 127 6.85 10.02 18.08
CA LEU A 127 5.44 10.33 18.34
C LEU A 127 5.23 11.73 18.91
N ALA A 128 6.10 12.19 19.81
CA ALA A 128 5.98 13.53 20.39
C ALA A 128 6.16 14.65 19.34
N ASP A 129 7.05 14.44 18.37
CA ASP A 129 7.35 15.42 17.33
C ASP A 129 6.38 15.39 16.13
N ILE A 130 5.65 14.28 15.95
CA ILE A 130 4.89 14.07 14.70
C ILE A 130 3.77 15.09 14.53
N ASP A 131 3.04 15.44 15.59
CA ASP A 131 1.97 16.42 15.50
C ASP A 131 2.50 17.84 15.31
N LEU A 132 3.67 18.15 15.87
CA LEU A 132 4.33 19.44 15.67
C LEU A 132 4.73 19.63 14.21
N LYS A 133 5.26 18.59 13.57
CA LYS A 133 5.66 18.60 12.16
C LYS A 133 4.48 18.63 11.18
N ASN A 134 3.29 18.21 11.62
CA ASN A 134 2.10 18.09 10.77
C ASN A 134 1.04 19.17 11.02
N LYS A 135 1.36 20.25 11.76
CA LYS A 135 0.42 21.38 11.97
C LYS A 135 -0.10 21.97 10.67
N GLU A 136 0.74 22.11 9.64
CA GLU A 136 0.32 22.65 8.35
C GLU A 136 -0.67 21.72 7.65
N LEU A 137 -0.41 20.41 7.69
CA LEU A 137 -1.31 19.39 7.14
C LEU A 137 -2.67 19.44 7.84
N TYR A 138 -2.68 19.43 9.18
CA TYR A 138 -3.92 19.47 9.96
C TYR A 138 -4.70 20.76 9.70
N SER A 139 -4.01 21.91 9.66
CA SER A 139 -4.62 23.20 9.33
C SER A 139 -5.24 23.20 7.93
N LEU A 140 -4.55 22.61 6.94
CA LEU A 140 -5.05 22.51 5.58
C LEU A 140 -6.33 21.66 5.51
N VAL A 141 -6.39 20.54 6.22
CA VAL A 141 -7.60 19.70 6.30
C VAL A 141 -8.75 20.46 6.97
N GLU A 142 -8.50 21.14 8.09
CA GLU A 142 -9.53 21.95 8.76
C GLU A 142 -10.08 23.04 7.84
N GLU A 143 -9.20 23.76 7.12
CA GLU A 143 -9.56 24.86 6.22
C GLU A 143 -10.35 24.37 4.99
N ARG A 144 -9.82 23.40 4.25
CA ARG A 144 -10.42 22.95 2.97
C ARG A 144 -11.79 22.32 3.16
N PHE A 145 -12.02 21.66 4.29
CA PHE A 145 -13.28 20.98 4.57
C PHE A 145 -14.24 21.78 5.46
N ASN A 146 -13.88 23.03 5.80
CA ASN A 146 -14.63 23.93 6.68
C ASN A 146 -15.01 23.24 8.00
N LEU A 147 -13.99 22.74 8.69
CA LEU A 147 -14.12 22.05 9.97
C LEU A 147 -13.94 23.03 11.13
N GLU A 148 -14.40 22.64 12.32
CA GLU A 148 -14.15 23.40 13.54
C GLU A 148 -12.64 23.53 13.78
N LYS A 149 -12.17 24.77 13.96
CA LYS A 149 -10.76 25.06 14.22
C LYS A 149 -10.30 24.33 15.48
N GLY A 150 -9.24 23.53 15.37
CA GLY A 150 -8.69 22.78 16.49
C GLY A 150 -9.19 21.34 16.60
N ILE A 151 -10.14 20.89 15.77
CA ILE A 151 -10.64 19.51 15.80
C ILE A 151 -9.54 18.47 15.54
N LEU A 152 -8.49 18.86 14.80
CA LEU A 152 -7.25 18.12 14.60
C LEU A 152 -6.09 18.77 15.38
N LEU A 153 -5.91 20.10 15.27
CA LEU A 153 -4.73 20.80 15.82
C LEU A 153 -4.60 20.72 17.35
N ASN A 154 -5.72 20.58 18.07
CA ASN A 154 -5.72 20.53 19.54
C ASN A 154 -5.70 19.08 20.08
N LYS A 155 -5.61 18.08 19.20
CA LYS A 155 -5.54 16.66 19.58
C LYS A 155 -4.11 16.13 19.42
N LYS A 156 -3.86 14.98 20.04
CA LYS A 156 -2.58 14.28 19.97
C LYS A 156 -2.72 12.94 19.27
N THR A 157 -1.70 12.59 18.52
CA THR A 157 -1.53 11.27 17.91
C THR A 157 -1.01 10.31 18.98
N GLU A 158 -1.64 9.16 19.10
CA GLU A 158 -1.25 8.12 20.05
C GLU A 158 -0.98 6.81 19.32
N PHE A 159 -0.02 6.03 19.78
CA PHE A 159 0.22 4.68 19.27
C PHE A 159 0.15 3.69 20.43
N ASN A 160 -1.03 3.09 20.60
CA ASN A 160 -1.30 2.14 21.65
C ASN A 160 -1.19 0.72 21.09
N ILE A 161 -0.40 -0.12 21.75
CA ILE A 161 -0.41 -1.57 21.49
C ILE A 161 -1.58 -2.15 22.25
N ILE A 162 -2.51 -2.72 21.52
CA ILE A 162 -3.66 -3.40 22.10
C ILE A 162 -3.44 -4.90 21.92
N GLU A 163 -3.38 -5.61 23.04
CA GLU A 163 -3.22 -7.06 23.05
C GLU A 163 -4.41 -7.74 22.36
N GLY A 164 -4.14 -8.73 21.52
CA GLY A 164 -5.15 -9.45 20.75
C GLY A 164 -5.67 -8.72 19.50
N LEU A 165 -5.23 -7.49 19.23
CA LEU A 165 -5.52 -6.80 17.96
C LEU A 165 -4.53 -7.24 16.87
N GLU A 166 -5.07 -7.64 15.71
CA GLU A 166 -4.27 -8.09 14.57
C GLU A 166 -3.36 -6.97 14.01
N ARG A 167 -3.70 -5.70 14.23
CA ARG A 167 -2.91 -4.55 13.81
C ARG A 167 -2.99 -3.40 14.82
N ASN A 168 -1.83 -2.82 15.12
CA ASN A 168 -1.73 -1.59 15.90
C ASN A 168 -1.55 -0.40 14.96
N TYR A 169 -2.45 0.58 15.05
CA TYR A 169 -2.43 1.79 14.22
C TYR A 169 -2.40 3.03 15.10
N PRO A 170 -1.66 4.09 14.69
CA PRO A 170 -1.76 5.37 15.38
C PRO A 170 -3.20 5.89 15.33
N THR A 171 -3.72 6.31 16.46
CA THR A 171 -5.00 7.04 16.60
C THR A 171 -4.73 8.54 16.72
N GLY A 172 -5.79 9.35 16.71
CA GLY A 172 -5.66 10.81 16.75
C GLY A 172 -5.55 11.45 15.36
N PRO A 173 -5.07 12.70 15.27
CA PRO A 173 -5.14 13.50 14.04
C PRO A 173 -4.36 12.86 12.88
N LEU A 174 -3.19 12.29 13.12
CA LEU A 174 -2.42 11.61 12.07
C LEU A 174 -3.15 10.36 11.54
N GLY A 175 -3.69 9.52 12.44
CA GLY A 175 -4.46 8.32 12.09
C GLY A 175 -5.69 8.62 11.24
N ILE A 176 -6.44 9.65 11.66
CA ILE A 176 -7.61 10.12 10.93
C ILE A 176 -7.19 10.70 9.57
N CYS A 177 -6.18 11.56 9.51
CA CYS A 177 -5.72 12.14 8.24
C CYS A 177 -5.16 11.09 7.28
N SER A 178 -4.49 10.06 7.78
CA SER A 178 -4.01 8.93 6.98
C SER A 178 -5.17 8.21 6.28
N THR A 179 -6.17 7.76 7.05
CA THR A 179 -7.34 7.07 6.48
C THR A 179 -8.21 7.99 5.62
N PHE A 180 -8.29 9.28 5.96
CA PHE A 180 -9.01 10.26 5.15
C PHE A 180 -8.30 10.53 3.81
N SER A 181 -6.96 10.62 3.81
CA SER A 181 -6.19 10.79 2.57
C SER A 181 -6.41 9.64 1.57
N ASP A 182 -6.57 8.41 2.07
CA ASP A 182 -6.88 7.22 1.27
C ASP A 182 -8.25 7.36 0.57
N LEU A 183 -9.27 7.88 1.26
CA LEU A 183 -10.55 8.23 0.64
C LEU A 183 -10.39 9.25 -0.49
N LEU A 184 -9.67 10.35 -0.22
CA LEU A 184 -9.49 11.42 -1.21
C LEU A 184 -8.78 10.91 -2.46
N GLN A 185 -7.75 10.09 -2.28
CA GLN A 185 -6.98 9.51 -3.35
C GLN A 185 -7.81 8.50 -4.16
N VAL A 186 -8.59 7.63 -3.52
CA VAL A 186 -9.48 6.69 -4.22
C VAL A 186 -10.54 7.45 -5.04
N LYS A 187 -11.17 8.49 -4.48
CA LYS A 187 -12.09 9.34 -5.25
C LYS A 187 -11.40 9.97 -6.46
N TYR A 188 -10.16 10.43 -6.30
CA TYR A 188 -9.37 10.97 -7.41
C TYR A 188 -9.13 9.91 -8.50
N PHE A 189 -8.76 8.69 -8.12
CA PHE A 189 -8.60 7.59 -9.07
C PHE A 189 -9.92 7.20 -9.74
N LEU A 190 -11.07 7.34 -9.07
CA LEU A 190 -12.38 7.03 -9.63
C LEU A 190 -13.03 8.18 -10.40
N ASN A 191 -12.26 9.19 -10.80
CA ASN A 191 -12.72 10.32 -11.62
C ASN A 191 -13.79 11.19 -10.98
N PHE A 192 -13.85 11.24 -9.64
CA PHE A 192 -14.65 12.25 -8.97
C PHE A 192 -14.12 13.64 -9.33
N ASP A 193 -15.05 14.60 -9.36
CA ASP A 193 -14.76 16.02 -9.53
C ASP A 193 -13.84 16.49 -8.40
N THR A 194 -12.73 17.15 -8.75
CA THR A 194 -11.71 17.59 -7.79
C THR A 194 -12.28 18.53 -6.75
N ASP A 195 -13.25 19.38 -7.11
CA ASP A 195 -13.91 20.31 -6.18
C ASP A 195 -14.81 19.58 -5.17
N LYS A 196 -15.26 18.36 -5.50
CA LYS A 196 -16.00 17.47 -4.59
C LYS A 196 -15.08 16.58 -3.75
N ILE A 197 -13.79 16.50 -4.08
CA ILE A 197 -12.79 15.75 -3.32
C ILE A 197 -12.15 16.67 -2.28
N ILE A 198 -11.57 17.80 -2.70
CA ILE A 198 -10.99 18.83 -1.82
C ILE A 198 -11.60 20.17 -2.22
N PRO A 199 -12.67 20.63 -1.53
CA PRO A 199 -13.33 21.87 -1.87
C PRO A 199 -12.40 23.09 -1.78
N ASN A 200 -12.61 24.06 -2.68
CA ASN A 200 -11.91 25.35 -2.70
C ASN A 200 -10.38 25.25 -2.82
N SER A 201 -9.85 24.13 -3.31
CA SER A 201 -8.41 23.98 -3.51
C SER A 201 -7.91 24.85 -4.67
N LYS A 202 -6.86 25.64 -4.43
CA LYS A 202 -6.17 26.40 -5.50
C LYS A 202 -5.21 25.54 -6.32
N ASN A 203 -4.71 24.46 -5.73
CA ASN A 203 -3.86 23.48 -6.37
C ASN A 203 -4.20 22.11 -5.79
N PHE A 204 -5.18 21.46 -6.41
CA PHE A 204 -5.74 20.19 -5.94
C PHE A 204 -4.67 19.12 -5.70
N LEU A 205 -3.76 18.94 -6.65
CA LEU A 205 -2.73 17.89 -6.56
C LEU A 205 -1.74 18.17 -5.43
N ASN A 206 -1.36 19.43 -5.22
CA ASN A 206 -0.50 19.79 -4.11
C ASN A 206 -1.18 19.56 -2.75
N ASP A 207 -2.44 19.97 -2.61
CA ASP A 207 -3.21 19.75 -1.38
C ASP A 207 -3.37 18.25 -1.10
N LEU A 208 -3.70 17.45 -2.13
CA LEU A 208 -3.79 16.00 -2.01
C LEU A 208 -2.46 15.38 -1.58
N LYS A 209 -1.34 15.77 -2.20
CA LYS A 209 0.02 15.33 -1.82
C LYS A 209 0.35 15.69 -0.36
N ILE A 210 0.02 16.90 0.08
CA ILE A 210 0.25 17.31 1.48
C ILE A 210 -0.55 16.42 2.43
N ILE A 211 -1.84 16.21 2.18
CA ILE A 211 -2.71 15.40 3.04
C ILE A 211 -2.26 13.93 3.05
N SER A 212 -1.82 13.38 1.90
CA SER A 212 -1.32 12.01 1.77
C SER A 212 -0.04 11.73 2.56
N LYS A 213 0.75 12.76 2.94
CA LYS A 213 1.92 12.59 3.82
C LYS A 213 1.57 11.93 5.16
N ALA A 214 0.34 12.14 5.66
CA ALA A 214 -0.11 11.49 6.89
C ALA A 214 -0.07 9.96 6.77
N LYS A 215 -0.47 9.42 5.61
CA LYS A 215 -0.44 7.99 5.35
C LYS A 215 0.99 7.47 5.27
N ASP A 216 1.85 8.15 4.51
CA ASP A 216 3.26 7.77 4.37
C ASP A 216 3.99 7.74 5.72
N GLN A 217 3.77 8.76 6.56
CA GLN A 217 4.36 8.83 7.90
C GLN A 217 3.87 7.71 8.82
N ILE A 218 2.59 7.33 8.77
CA ILE A 218 2.10 6.16 9.54
C ILE A 218 2.76 4.88 9.04
N ILE A 219 2.83 4.70 7.73
CA ILE A 219 3.42 3.49 7.17
C ILE A 219 4.89 3.39 7.57
N ASP A 220 5.65 4.47 7.44
CA ASP A 220 7.06 4.48 7.83
C ASP A 220 7.24 4.29 9.34
N LEU A 221 6.46 4.99 10.17
CA LEU A 221 6.52 4.87 11.63
C LEU A 221 6.28 3.44 12.13
N VAL A 222 5.36 2.71 11.49
CA VAL A 222 4.90 1.40 11.96
C VAL A 222 5.61 0.24 11.25
N TYR A 223 5.91 0.38 9.96
CA TYR A 223 6.35 -0.77 9.16
C TYR A 223 7.81 -0.68 8.71
N ALA A 224 8.47 0.47 8.84
CA ALA A 224 9.91 0.62 8.66
C ALA A 224 10.68 0.34 9.98
N ASN A 225 10.33 -0.75 10.66
CA ASN A 225 10.89 -1.13 11.96
C ASN A 225 11.81 -2.35 11.85
N LYS A 226 13.09 -2.09 11.51
CA LYS A 226 14.07 -3.16 11.28
C LYS A 226 14.21 -4.13 12.46
N LYS A 227 14.25 -3.60 13.69
CA LYS A 227 14.35 -4.42 14.91
C LYS A 227 13.15 -5.37 15.04
N LEU A 228 11.93 -4.86 14.84
CA LEU A 228 10.73 -5.70 14.88
C LEU A 228 10.73 -6.74 13.74
N LEU A 229 11.17 -6.37 12.53
CA LEU A 229 11.26 -7.28 11.39
C LEU A 229 12.27 -8.42 11.61
N GLU A 230 13.37 -8.15 12.32
CA GLU A 230 14.38 -9.15 12.66
C GLU A 230 13.89 -10.12 13.74
N GLU A 231 13.30 -9.58 14.82
CA GLU A 231 12.83 -10.32 15.99
C GLU A 231 11.48 -11.05 15.76
N SER A 232 10.64 -10.62 14.82
CA SER A 232 9.34 -11.27 14.55
C SER A 232 9.51 -12.63 13.86
N GLU A 233 8.75 -13.63 14.33
CA GLU A 233 8.79 -14.99 13.77
C GLU A 233 8.27 -15.07 12.33
N LYS A 234 7.20 -14.31 12.01
CA LYS A 234 6.58 -14.25 10.69
C LYS A 234 6.41 -12.80 10.27
N ASN A 235 6.86 -12.50 9.06
CA ASN A 235 6.67 -11.23 8.36
C ASN A 235 7.11 -11.39 6.90
N VAL A 236 7.00 -10.31 6.13
CA VAL A 236 7.27 -10.33 4.69
C VAL A 236 8.73 -10.66 4.35
N ILE A 237 9.70 -10.35 5.22
CA ILE A 237 11.10 -10.68 5.00
C ILE A 237 11.30 -12.20 5.11
N LYS A 238 10.67 -12.84 6.10
CA LYS A 238 10.71 -14.31 6.25
C LYS A 238 10.03 -15.00 5.06
N LEU A 239 8.92 -14.44 4.58
CA LEU A 239 8.25 -14.90 3.36
C LEU A 239 9.18 -14.81 2.14
N LEU A 240 9.79 -13.65 1.90
CA LEU A 240 10.73 -13.48 0.79
C LEU A 240 11.90 -14.47 0.87
N LYS A 241 12.49 -14.69 2.06
CA LYS A 241 13.56 -15.68 2.25
C LYS A 241 13.14 -17.09 1.87
N ASN A 242 11.92 -17.49 2.22
CA ASN A 242 11.36 -18.78 1.81
C ASN A 242 11.18 -18.84 0.28
N GLU A 243 10.62 -17.79 -0.32
CA GLU A 243 10.38 -17.77 -1.76
C GLU A 243 11.67 -17.67 -2.58
N PHE A 244 12.74 -17.04 -2.08
CA PHE A 244 14.08 -17.05 -2.71
C PHE A 244 14.63 -18.47 -2.86
N ASN A 245 14.23 -19.39 -1.97
CA ASN A 245 14.71 -20.76 -1.91
C ASN A 245 13.74 -21.78 -2.54
N ASN A 246 12.55 -21.36 -2.99
CA ASN A 246 11.63 -22.26 -3.70
C ASN A 246 12.18 -22.71 -5.09
N ASP A 247 11.52 -23.68 -5.71
CA ASP A 247 11.88 -24.27 -7.00
C ASP A 247 11.25 -23.55 -8.22
N LYS A 248 10.51 -22.44 -7.99
CA LYS A 248 9.76 -21.74 -9.03
C LYS A 248 10.61 -20.71 -9.73
N GLU A 249 10.42 -20.62 -11.05
CA GLU A 249 11.07 -19.62 -11.90
C GLU A 249 10.45 -18.24 -11.72
N LEU A 250 9.14 -18.18 -11.47
CA LEU A 250 8.43 -16.95 -11.17
C LEU A 250 7.51 -17.13 -9.96
N THR A 251 7.69 -16.27 -8.96
CA THR A 251 6.77 -16.14 -7.82
C THR A 251 6.08 -14.79 -7.87
N LEU A 252 4.74 -14.78 -7.82
CA LEU A 252 3.95 -13.58 -7.55
C LEU A 252 3.50 -13.60 -6.09
N LEU A 253 3.84 -12.54 -5.34
CA LEU A 253 3.36 -12.29 -3.99
C LEU A 253 2.50 -11.03 -4.00
N VAL A 254 1.31 -11.06 -3.39
CA VAL A 254 0.42 -9.89 -3.32
C VAL A 254 0.06 -9.56 -1.88
N GLY A 255 0.49 -8.38 -1.43
CA GLY A 255 0.27 -7.84 -0.10
C GLY A 255 -0.15 -6.37 -0.11
N HIS A 256 0.37 -5.60 0.83
CA HIS A 256 -0.01 -4.21 1.08
C HIS A 256 1.17 -3.24 0.88
N ASP A 257 0.87 -1.95 0.88
CA ASP A 257 1.87 -0.86 0.91
C ASP A 257 2.81 -1.00 2.10
N THR A 258 2.27 -1.39 3.25
CA THR A 258 3.02 -1.68 4.48
C THR A 258 4.11 -2.73 4.29
N ASN A 259 3.87 -3.75 3.46
CA ASN A 259 4.87 -4.77 3.17
C ASN A 259 6.00 -4.23 2.30
N ILE A 260 5.70 -3.39 1.32
CA ILE A 260 6.73 -2.71 0.51
C ILE A 260 7.61 -1.83 1.40
N ALA A 261 7.00 -1.08 2.32
CA ALA A 261 7.73 -0.27 3.31
C ALA A 261 8.67 -1.13 4.17
N SER A 262 8.20 -2.27 4.68
CA SER A 262 9.03 -3.20 5.45
C SER A 262 10.18 -3.79 4.63
N ILE A 263 9.93 -4.17 3.38
CA ILE A 263 10.97 -4.70 2.49
C ILE A 263 12.06 -3.65 2.24
N LEU A 264 11.67 -2.43 1.85
CA LEU A 264 12.62 -1.37 1.54
C LEU A 264 13.40 -0.92 2.78
N SER A 265 12.74 -0.84 3.93
CA SER A 265 13.40 -0.55 5.22
C SER A 265 14.42 -1.63 5.59
N TYR A 266 14.08 -2.91 5.44
CA TYR A 266 15.00 -4.01 5.74
C TYR A 266 16.23 -4.01 4.82
N LEU A 267 16.05 -3.65 3.55
CA LEU A 267 17.11 -3.53 2.56
C LEU A 267 17.88 -2.20 2.65
N GLU A 268 17.50 -1.31 3.55
CA GLU A 268 18.08 0.04 3.71
C GLU A 268 18.01 0.87 2.40
N ILE A 269 16.91 0.73 1.68
CA ILE A 269 16.65 1.45 0.43
C ILE A 269 15.69 2.59 0.69
N GLU A 270 16.15 3.81 0.43
CA GLU A 270 15.31 5.00 0.41
C GLU A 270 14.81 5.28 -1.01
N LEU A 271 13.50 5.55 -1.12
CA LEU A 271 12.91 5.99 -2.39
C LEU A 271 13.14 7.50 -2.55
N ASP A 272 13.52 7.92 -3.75
CA ASP A 272 13.70 9.34 -4.08
C ASP A 272 12.42 10.13 -3.74
N SER A 273 12.61 11.20 -2.95
CA SER A 273 11.56 12.10 -2.47
C SER A 273 11.09 13.07 -3.56
N ASN A 274 11.85 13.23 -4.65
CA ASN A 274 11.49 14.08 -5.79
C ASN A 274 10.57 13.37 -6.81
N ARG A 275 10.23 12.09 -6.58
CA ARG A 275 9.31 11.37 -7.46
C ARG A 275 7.96 12.09 -7.50
N ASP A 276 7.43 12.23 -8.71
CA ASP A 276 6.10 12.78 -8.91
C ASP A 276 5.02 11.74 -8.56
N VAL A 277 4.75 11.58 -7.27
CA VAL A 277 3.78 10.63 -6.71
C VAL A 277 2.88 11.32 -5.68
N ILE A 278 1.65 10.81 -5.51
CA ILE A 278 0.73 11.27 -4.45
C ILE A 278 1.11 10.68 -3.09
N GLU A 279 1.49 9.40 -3.06
CA GLU A 279 1.90 8.67 -1.86
C GLU A 279 3.24 7.97 -2.12
N LYS A 280 4.06 7.79 -1.09
CA LYS A 280 5.40 7.20 -1.15
C LYS A 280 5.41 5.81 -1.79
N TYR A 281 4.38 5.02 -1.53
CA TYR A 281 4.21 3.65 -2.03
C TYR A 281 2.97 3.55 -2.95
N PRO A 282 3.02 3.94 -4.24
CA PRO A 282 1.83 4.06 -5.08
C PRO A 282 0.94 2.80 -5.13
N ILE A 283 -0.36 3.00 -5.33
CA ILE A 283 -1.33 1.92 -5.45
C ILE A 283 -1.00 0.99 -6.62
N GLY A 284 -1.14 -0.33 -6.42
CA GLY A 284 -0.75 -1.34 -7.41
C GLY A 284 0.76 -1.41 -7.70
N SER A 285 1.61 -0.70 -6.95
CA SER A 285 3.07 -0.74 -7.15
C SER A 285 3.67 -2.10 -6.84
N LYS A 286 4.80 -2.40 -7.49
CA LYS A 286 5.43 -3.73 -7.48
C LYS A 286 6.94 -3.64 -7.36
N LEU A 287 7.51 -4.47 -6.50
CA LEU A 287 8.95 -4.75 -6.46
C LEU A 287 9.25 -5.98 -7.31
N ILE A 288 10.26 -5.90 -8.16
CA ILE A 288 10.72 -7.00 -9.02
C ILE A 288 12.13 -7.38 -8.60
N PHE A 289 12.28 -8.62 -8.13
CA PHE A 289 13.55 -9.20 -7.75
C PHE A 289 14.05 -10.09 -8.89
N ASN A 290 15.14 -9.69 -9.54
CA ASN A 290 15.80 -10.50 -10.56
C ASN A 290 16.97 -11.26 -9.90
N ILE A 291 16.73 -12.53 -9.54
CA ILE A 291 17.61 -13.33 -8.67
C ILE A 291 18.63 -14.11 -9.53
N ARG A 292 19.91 -13.96 -9.17
CA ARG A 292 21.05 -14.68 -9.76
C ARG A 292 21.33 -15.99 -9.03
N ASP A 293 22.13 -16.86 -9.66
CA ASP A 293 22.50 -18.17 -9.11
C ASP A 293 23.25 -18.07 -7.77
N ASN A 294 24.07 -17.03 -7.60
CA ASN A 294 24.76 -16.72 -6.33
C ASN A 294 23.86 -16.10 -5.26
N LYS A 295 22.53 -16.13 -5.46
CA LYS A 295 21.49 -15.58 -4.56
C LYS A 295 21.53 -14.06 -4.35
N THR A 296 22.38 -13.34 -5.09
CA THR A 296 22.24 -11.87 -5.20
C THR A 296 21.10 -11.52 -6.15
N PHE A 297 20.57 -10.30 -6.07
CA PHE A 297 19.49 -9.86 -6.95
C PHE A 297 19.63 -8.40 -7.38
N ASP A 298 19.00 -8.07 -8.51
CA ASP A 298 18.71 -6.69 -8.86
C ASP A 298 17.27 -6.39 -8.47
N LEU A 299 17.03 -5.19 -7.93
CA LEU A 299 15.71 -4.75 -7.49
C LEU A 299 15.21 -3.62 -8.37
N GLU A 300 14.01 -3.79 -8.90
CA GLU A 300 13.28 -2.75 -9.61
C GLU A 300 11.98 -2.44 -8.90
N TYR A 301 11.48 -1.22 -9.08
CA TYR A 301 10.21 -0.75 -8.56
C TYR A 301 9.37 -0.15 -9.68
N THR A 302 8.17 -0.65 -9.86
CA THR A 302 7.27 -0.25 -10.95
C THR A 302 5.87 0.08 -10.47
N TYR A 303 5.26 1.09 -11.08
CA TYR A 303 3.91 1.57 -10.75
C TYR A 303 3.34 2.42 -11.89
N PHE A 304 2.01 2.51 -12.00
CA PHE A 304 1.37 3.49 -12.89
C PHE A 304 1.37 4.89 -12.28
N LYS A 305 1.50 5.92 -13.11
CA LYS A 305 1.35 7.31 -12.66
C LYS A 305 -0.08 7.56 -12.21
N TYR A 306 -0.26 8.48 -11.26
CA TYR A 306 -1.60 8.75 -10.70
C TYR A 306 -2.55 9.35 -11.74
N GLU A 307 -2.04 10.12 -12.71
CA GLU A 307 -2.80 10.65 -13.84
C GLU A 307 -3.23 9.55 -14.79
N ASP A 308 -2.37 8.57 -15.03
CA ASP A 308 -2.65 7.43 -15.88
C ASP A 308 -3.75 6.56 -15.27
N ILE A 309 -3.69 6.34 -13.95
CA ILE A 309 -4.76 5.68 -13.20
C ILE A 309 -6.08 6.44 -13.33
N ARG A 310 -6.08 7.75 -13.07
CA ARG A 310 -7.29 8.58 -13.24
C ARG A 310 -7.83 8.46 -14.67
N ASN A 311 -6.97 8.58 -15.67
CA ASN A 311 -7.37 8.61 -17.08
C ASN A 311 -7.58 7.23 -17.73
N ASN A 312 -7.50 6.13 -16.97
CA ASN A 312 -7.61 4.75 -17.49
C ASN A 312 -6.57 4.42 -18.58
N LYS A 313 -5.33 4.88 -18.40
CA LYS A 313 -4.20 4.58 -19.29
C LYS A 313 -3.28 3.58 -18.60
N PHE A 314 -3.18 2.35 -19.08
CA PHE A 314 -2.51 1.26 -18.36
C PHE A 314 -1.40 0.58 -19.18
N ASP A 315 -0.72 1.34 -20.02
CA ASP A 315 0.21 0.79 -21.01
C ASP A 315 1.69 1.03 -20.65
N ASN A 316 1.98 2.08 -19.90
CA ASN A 316 3.34 2.57 -19.66
C ASN A 316 3.59 2.84 -18.17
N PRO A 317 3.76 1.81 -17.33
CA PRO A 317 4.14 2.02 -15.95
C PRO A 317 5.56 2.61 -15.86
N VAL A 318 5.79 3.39 -14.81
CA VAL A 318 7.13 3.84 -14.42
C VAL A 318 7.94 2.63 -13.96
N ILE A 319 9.25 2.61 -14.26
CA ILE A 319 10.19 1.59 -13.79
C ILE A 319 11.42 2.29 -13.24
N LEU A 320 11.80 1.94 -12.01
CA LEU A 320 12.96 2.49 -11.32
C LEU A 320 13.88 1.34 -10.93
N SER A 321 15.18 1.46 -11.19
CA SER A 321 16.17 0.56 -10.59
C SER A 321 16.49 1.05 -9.18
N LEU A 322 16.27 0.19 -8.18
CA LEU A 322 16.54 0.50 -6.77
C LEU A 322 17.88 -0.04 -6.27
N GLY A 323 18.52 -0.93 -7.04
CA GLY A 323 19.85 -1.45 -6.72
C GLY A 323 20.22 -2.67 -7.54
N LYS A 324 21.52 -2.97 -7.58
CA LYS A 324 22.08 -4.14 -8.25
C LYS A 324 22.94 -4.97 -7.30
N ASN A 325 22.98 -6.28 -7.51
CA ASN A 325 23.76 -7.24 -6.72
C ASN A 325 23.47 -7.18 -5.19
N LEU A 326 22.22 -6.89 -4.83
CA LEU A 326 21.74 -6.85 -3.45
C LEU A 326 21.66 -8.26 -2.84
N LYS A 327 21.54 -8.34 -1.51
CA LYS A 327 21.37 -9.57 -0.74
C LYS A 327 20.22 -9.41 0.27
N LEU A 328 19.55 -10.52 0.59
CA LEU A 328 18.41 -10.58 1.50
C LEU A 328 18.78 -11.24 2.84
#